data_AF-A0AAW0AK11-F1
#
_entry.id   AF-A0AAW0AK11-F1
#
_cell.length_a   1.000
_cell.length_b   1.000
_cell.length_c   1.000
_cell.angle_alpha   90.00
_cell.angle_beta   90.00
_cell.angle_gamma   90.00
#
_symmetry.space_group_name_H-M   'P 1'
#
loop_
_entity.id
_entity.type
_entity.pdbx_description
1 polymer ?
#
loop_
_entity_poly.entity_id
_entity_poly.type
_entity_poly.pdbx_seq_one_letter_code
_entity_poly.pdbx_strand_id
1 'polypeptide(L)'
;MKVIQISLYLLPHAAASRRGALEGLFAGGIAATLGSFYAQRRWAYYRNFPPSLKLLSVLIIAAPTLSIQAERRGLEYDKSQWEGEGARLLQVQEQQELSKWESMSAGDKIADWASRHEYSLIIGGWAMSLIASGVIINRNKYQSPAQKIVQARMWAQGLTIGIILTAAGFKTTRNKGETASRPPPDHSWMEVVEQHERERQEEERMKARLASAQRRGAPDVPLTTDYRLNTSAAGPGTEPDLKKAQAWHPSDEYALLSIPGPANEQDGQHMLEWRVTLAGFPMTIRKRLVKLIERTSSSKTKMLDLPLSKDDLAAINAHLRTLTPEEILKWAVESIPGLYQTTAFGLTGLVAIDMLSKITSSPPPLIFLDTLYHFEETYELVEDVRRRYDVPIHVYKPKGCETVADFEKKFGQRLWETNEDVYDFSIKVEPARRAYQDLGVKAVITGRRQSQGADRATLQPLEADETGLLKLNPLFEWTFPFVEWYVAEYNVPKNKLLDQGYRSVGDWHSTSKVGEGQSERAGRWAGKEKTECGLHRNYFSMQERAEKAVGGFVFSRELLC
;
A
#
# COMPACT_ATOMS: atom_id res chain seq x y z
N MET A 1 9.11 22.30 1.84
CA MET A 1 8.53 22.30 0.48
C MET A 1 7.80 21.01 0.11
N LYS A 2 8.30 19.80 0.42
CA LYS A 2 7.66 18.52 0.04
C LYS A 2 6.39 18.13 0.84
N VAL A 3 6.22 18.57 2.09
CA VAL A 3 4.96 18.39 2.88
C VAL A 3 3.78 19.14 2.24
N ILE A 4 4.05 20.27 1.59
CA ILE A 4 3.06 21.04 0.84
C ILE A 4 2.61 20.21 -0.38
N GLN A 5 3.51 19.55 -1.10
CA GLN A 5 3.20 18.70 -2.26
C GLN A 5 2.33 17.47 -1.96
N ILE A 6 2.54 16.77 -0.83
CA ILE A 6 1.75 15.59 -0.45
C ILE A 6 0.32 16.00 -0.04
N SER A 7 0.18 17.07 0.75
CA SER A 7 -1.12 17.69 1.02
C SER A 7 -1.77 18.23 -0.27
N LEU A 8 -0.98 18.73 -1.23
CA LEU A 8 -1.45 19.17 -2.55
C LEU A 8 -1.91 18.02 -3.46
N TYR A 9 -1.58 16.75 -3.20
CA TYR A 9 -2.07 15.63 -4.00
C TYR A 9 -3.23 14.89 -3.32
N LEU A 10 -3.08 14.56 -2.03
CA LEU A 10 -4.09 13.80 -1.31
C LEU A 10 -5.36 14.59 -1.05
N LEU A 11 -5.26 15.90 -0.76
CA LEU A 11 -6.45 16.72 -0.53
C LEU A 11 -7.27 16.89 -1.81
N PRO A 12 -6.68 17.15 -3.00
CA PRO A 12 -7.44 17.26 -4.24
C PRO A 12 -7.93 15.92 -4.78
N HIS A 13 -7.18 14.82 -4.66
CA HIS A 13 -7.70 13.48 -5.01
C HIS A 13 -8.91 13.14 -4.13
N ALA A 14 -8.79 13.31 -2.81
CA ALA A 14 -9.92 13.09 -1.90
C ALA A 14 -11.08 14.07 -2.17
N ALA A 15 -10.79 15.31 -2.59
CA ALA A 15 -11.81 16.26 -3.02
C ALA A 15 -12.52 15.84 -4.31
N ALA A 16 -11.79 15.32 -5.31
CA ALA A 16 -12.34 14.79 -6.56
C ALA A 16 -13.23 13.58 -6.31
N SER A 17 -12.79 12.63 -5.50
CA SER A 17 -13.59 11.45 -5.10
C SER A 17 -14.82 11.84 -4.27
N ARG A 18 -14.70 12.79 -3.33
CA ARG A 18 -15.87 13.33 -2.59
C ARG A 18 -16.87 14.05 -3.50
N ARG A 19 -16.37 14.82 -4.46
CA ARG A 19 -17.21 15.48 -5.47
C ARG A 19 -17.94 14.45 -6.33
N GLY A 20 -17.24 13.41 -6.79
CA GLY A 20 -17.84 12.29 -7.50
C GLY A 20 -18.91 11.58 -6.68
N ALA A 21 -18.66 11.33 -5.40
CA ALA A 21 -19.63 10.75 -4.49
C ALA A 21 -20.90 11.60 -4.37
N LEU A 22 -20.76 12.93 -4.22
CA LEU A 22 -21.88 13.86 -4.17
C LEU A 22 -22.65 13.89 -5.50
N GLU A 23 -21.95 14.01 -6.64
CA GLU A 23 -22.57 13.98 -7.98
C GLU A 23 -23.35 12.68 -8.20
N GLY A 24 -22.78 11.54 -7.84
CA GLY A 24 -23.42 10.22 -7.93
C GLY A 24 -24.63 10.09 -7.02
N LEU A 25 -24.53 10.55 -5.77
CA LEU A 25 -25.64 10.53 -4.81
C LEU A 25 -26.81 11.42 -5.26
N PHE A 26 -26.53 12.61 -5.80
CA PHE A 26 -27.56 13.51 -6.31
C PHE A 26 -28.22 12.95 -7.57
N ALA A 27 -27.44 12.53 -8.56
CA ALA A 27 -27.98 11.99 -9.80
C ALA A 27 -28.76 10.69 -9.57
N GLY A 28 -28.17 9.75 -8.82
CA GLY A 28 -28.80 8.49 -8.44
C GLY A 28 -30.03 8.69 -7.56
N GLY A 29 -29.95 9.59 -6.58
CA GLY A 29 -31.07 9.95 -5.72
C GLY A 29 -32.25 10.53 -6.51
N ILE A 30 -32.01 11.51 -7.39
CA ILE A 30 -33.06 12.11 -8.24
C ILE A 30 -33.70 11.03 -9.13
N ALA A 31 -32.89 10.24 -9.83
CA ALA A 31 -33.39 9.18 -10.71
C ALA A 31 -34.23 8.16 -9.94
N ALA A 32 -33.77 7.76 -8.75
CA ALA A 32 -34.45 6.78 -7.91
C ALA A 32 -35.73 7.33 -7.28
N THR A 33 -35.75 8.59 -6.85
CA THR A 33 -36.94 9.26 -6.33
C THR A 33 -37.99 9.47 -7.41
N LEU A 34 -37.59 9.88 -8.62
CA LEU A 34 -38.50 10.00 -9.76
C LEU A 34 -39.04 8.62 -10.19
N GLY A 35 -38.19 7.59 -10.20
CA GLY A 35 -38.60 6.21 -10.45
C GLY A 35 -39.59 5.70 -9.39
N SER A 36 -39.33 5.97 -8.11
CA SER A 36 -40.22 5.64 -7.00
C SER A 36 -41.56 6.37 -7.10
N PHE A 37 -41.55 7.65 -7.44
CA PHE A 37 -42.74 8.46 -7.66
C PHE A 37 -43.58 7.94 -8.84
N TYR A 38 -42.92 7.59 -9.95
CA TYR A 38 -43.57 7.00 -11.10
C TYR A 38 -44.20 5.63 -10.76
N ALA A 39 -43.45 4.76 -10.06
CA ALA A 39 -43.93 3.46 -9.60
C ALA A 39 -45.13 3.59 -8.64
N GLN A 40 -45.11 4.59 -7.75
CA GLN A 40 -46.21 4.93 -6.84
C GLN A 40 -47.48 5.32 -7.60
N ARG A 41 -47.38 6.00 -8.75
CA ARG A 41 -48.55 6.32 -9.58
C ARG A 41 -49.02 5.15 -10.44
N ARG A 42 -48.09 4.36 -10.98
CA ARG A 42 -48.39 3.38 -12.03
C ARG A 42 -48.82 2.01 -11.52
N TRP A 43 -48.33 1.58 -10.36
CA TRP A 43 -48.49 0.21 -9.86
C TRP A 43 -49.14 0.15 -8.48
N ALA A 44 -50.31 -0.48 -8.42
CA ALA A 44 -51.07 -0.62 -7.16
C ALA A 44 -50.29 -1.39 -6.08
N TYR A 45 -49.47 -2.37 -6.48
CA TYR A 45 -48.61 -3.14 -5.58
C TYR A 45 -47.54 -2.27 -4.89
N TYR A 46 -46.90 -1.37 -5.64
CA TYR A 46 -45.86 -0.48 -5.08
C TYR A 46 -46.45 0.52 -4.08
N ARG A 47 -47.69 0.98 -4.30
CA ARG A 47 -48.39 1.87 -3.36
C ARG A 47 -48.50 1.29 -1.96
N ASN A 48 -48.74 -0.02 -1.89
CA ASN A 48 -48.94 -0.75 -0.64
C ASN A 48 -47.64 -1.19 0.04
N PHE A 49 -46.47 -0.85 -0.51
CA PHE A 49 -45.20 -1.16 0.14
C PHE A 49 -45.01 -0.36 1.45
N PRO A 50 -44.47 -0.99 2.51
CA PRO A 50 -44.00 -0.29 3.69
C PRO A 50 -43.01 0.83 3.34
N PRO A 51 -42.98 1.94 4.09
CA PRO A 51 -42.05 3.04 3.86
C PRO A 51 -40.57 2.59 3.80
N SER A 52 -40.19 1.60 4.60
CA SER A 52 -38.84 1.02 4.62
C SER A 52 -38.44 0.36 3.29
N LEU A 53 -39.36 -0.35 2.61
CA LEU A 53 -39.08 -0.96 1.31
C LEU A 53 -39.01 0.07 0.18
N LYS A 54 -39.78 1.16 0.28
CA LYS A 54 -39.68 2.29 -0.65
C LYS A 54 -38.34 3.00 -0.49
N LEU A 55 -37.90 3.24 0.74
CA LEU A 55 -36.57 3.79 1.03
C LEU A 55 -35.45 2.88 0.51
N LEU A 56 -35.58 1.56 0.73
CA LEU A 56 -34.62 0.59 0.21
C LEU A 56 -34.52 0.65 -1.32
N SER A 57 -35.65 0.79 -2.04
CA SER A 57 -35.63 0.91 -3.51
C SER A 57 -34.88 2.14 -4.01
N VAL A 58 -34.89 3.23 -3.23
CA VAL A 58 -34.11 4.44 -3.53
C VAL A 58 -32.63 4.22 -3.26
N LEU A 59 -32.29 3.62 -2.11
CA LEU A 59 -30.91 3.36 -1.71
C LEU A 59 -30.18 2.37 -2.63
N ILE A 60 -30.89 1.38 -3.18
CA ILE A 60 -30.34 0.40 -4.13
C ILE A 60 -29.78 1.08 -5.39
N ILE A 61 -30.32 2.24 -5.78
CA ILE A 61 -29.85 3.00 -6.96
C ILE A 61 -28.85 4.08 -6.53
N ALA A 62 -29.11 4.78 -5.43
CA ALA A 62 -28.30 5.90 -4.96
C ALA A 62 -26.92 5.49 -4.42
N ALA A 63 -26.80 4.35 -3.73
CA ALA A 63 -25.53 3.91 -3.15
C ALA A 63 -24.51 3.42 -4.20
N PRO A 64 -24.88 2.59 -5.21
CA PRO A 64 -23.93 2.21 -6.26
C PRO A 64 -23.51 3.39 -7.13
N THR A 65 -24.43 4.29 -7.46
CA THR A 65 -24.11 5.49 -8.26
C THR A 65 -23.16 6.43 -7.54
N LEU A 66 -23.29 6.58 -6.22
CA LEU A 66 -22.29 7.26 -5.37
C LEU A 66 -20.92 6.61 -5.53
N SER A 67 -20.82 5.29 -5.33
CA SER A 67 -19.54 4.57 -5.37
C SER A 67 -18.87 4.67 -6.73
N ILE A 68 -19.63 4.43 -7.80
CA ILE A 68 -19.12 4.45 -9.19
C ILE A 68 -18.61 5.85 -9.55
N GLN A 69 -19.37 6.91 -9.22
CA GLN A 69 -18.95 8.26 -9.55
C GLN A 69 -17.79 8.75 -8.67
N ALA A 70 -17.71 8.31 -7.41
CA ALA A 70 -16.55 8.58 -6.56
C ALA A 70 -15.27 8.00 -7.14
N GLU A 71 -15.30 6.72 -7.53
CA GLU A 71 -14.17 6.03 -8.14
C GLU A 71 -13.80 6.64 -9.50
N ARG A 72 -14.79 6.91 -10.36
CA ARG A 72 -14.57 7.53 -11.67
C ARG A 72 -13.85 8.87 -11.56
N ARG A 73 -14.28 9.75 -10.64
CA ARG A 73 -13.66 11.08 -10.47
C ARG A 73 -12.27 10.99 -9.83
N GLY A 74 -12.04 10.04 -8.94
CA GLY A 74 -10.70 9.75 -8.40
C GLY A 74 -9.74 9.32 -9.52
N LEU A 75 -10.17 8.41 -10.38
CA LEU A 75 -9.38 7.93 -11.52
C LEU A 75 -9.17 9.00 -12.59
N GLU A 76 -10.17 9.83 -12.89
CA GLU A 76 -10.03 10.98 -13.79
C GLU A 76 -8.99 11.98 -13.25
N TYR A 77 -9.00 12.24 -11.94
CA TYR A 77 -8.01 13.08 -11.29
C TYR A 77 -6.61 12.46 -11.40
N ASP A 78 -6.45 11.19 -11.03
CA ASP A 78 -5.16 10.51 -11.11
C ASP A 78 -4.61 10.57 -12.54
N LYS A 79 -5.42 10.21 -13.55
CA LYS A 79 -5.03 10.30 -14.97
C LYS A 79 -4.61 11.70 -15.40
N SER A 80 -5.22 12.75 -14.84
CA SER A 80 -4.87 14.14 -15.16
C SER A 80 -3.56 14.62 -14.54
N GLN A 81 -3.03 13.91 -13.54
CA GLN A 81 -1.78 14.28 -12.85
C GLN A 81 -0.54 13.62 -13.48
N TRP A 82 -0.71 12.58 -14.28
CA TRP A 82 0.40 11.95 -15.00
C TRP A 82 0.71 12.74 -16.28
N GLU A 83 1.78 13.53 -16.25
CA GLU A 83 2.38 14.16 -17.44
C GLU A 83 3.76 13.54 -17.74
N GLY A 84 4.14 13.46 -19.02
CA GLY A 84 5.45 12.94 -19.44
C GLY A 84 5.56 11.40 -19.47
N GLU A 85 6.70 10.86 -19.03
CA GLU A 85 7.06 9.43 -19.20
C GLU A 85 6.16 8.48 -18.40
N GLY A 86 5.61 8.91 -17.25
CA GLY A 86 4.66 8.11 -16.47
C GLY A 86 3.34 7.83 -17.20
N ALA A 87 2.85 8.81 -17.98
CA ALA A 87 1.68 8.61 -18.84
C ALA A 87 2.01 7.71 -20.03
N ARG A 88 3.23 7.79 -20.58
CA ARG A 88 3.72 6.93 -21.67
C ARG A 88 3.78 5.47 -21.25
N LEU A 89 4.30 5.17 -20.07
CA LEU A 89 4.37 3.81 -19.53
C LEU A 89 2.97 3.20 -19.31
N LEU A 90 2.03 3.98 -18.76
CA LEU A 90 0.64 3.53 -18.59
C LEU A 90 -0.03 3.22 -19.94
N GLN A 91 0.23 4.03 -20.97
CA GLN A 91 -0.29 3.79 -22.33
C GLN A 91 0.34 2.55 -22.99
N VAL A 92 1.64 2.34 -22.82
CA VAL A 92 2.33 1.15 -23.33
C VAL A 92 1.75 -0.11 -22.68
N GLN A 93 1.55 -0.08 -21.36
CA GLN A 93 0.93 -1.19 -20.64
C GLN A 93 -0.50 -1.47 -21.11
N GLU A 94 -1.31 -0.42 -21.33
CA GLU A 94 -2.67 -0.55 -21.87
C GLU A 94 -2.67 -1.16 -23.29
N GLN A 95 -1.71 -0.79 -24.15
CA GLN A 95 -1.57 -1.39 -25.48
C GLN A 95 -1.10 -2.86 -25.44
N GLN A 96 -0.22 -3.21 -24.51
CA GLN A 96 0.17 -4.60 -24.29
C GLN A 96 -1.02 -5.46 -23.81
N GLU A 97 -1.86 -4.93 -22.94
CA GLU A 97 -3.10 -5.61 -22.55
C GLU A 97 -4.07 -5.78 -23.71
N LEU A 98 -4.22 -4.77 -24.57
CA LEU A 98 -5.08 -4.82 -25.75
C LEU A 98 -4.58 -5.82 -26.79
N SER A 99 -3.29 -5.81 -27.10
CA SER A 99 -2.69 -6.78 -28.04
C SER A 99 -2.76 -8.21 -27.51
N LYS A 100 -2.53 -8.40 -26.21
CA LYS A 100 -2.77 -9.69 -25.55
C LYS A 100 -4.22 -10.09 -25.69
N TRP A 101 -5.16 -9.20 -25.37
CA TRP A 101 -6.59 -9.45 -25.51
C TRP A 101 -6.95 -9.83 -26.95
N GLU A 102 -6.48 -9.10 -27.95
CA GLU A 102 -6.75 -9.38 -29.37
C GLU A 102 -6.27 -10.76 -29.79
N SER A 103 -5.10 -11.19 -29.30
CA SER A 103 -4.51 -12.51 -29.56
C SER A 103 -5.21 -13.69 -28.89
N MET A 104 -6.09 -13.44 -27.92
CA MET A 104 -6.80 -14.49 -27.19
C MET A 104 -7.94 -15.11 -28.01
N SER A 105 -8.18 -16.41 -27.80
CA SER A 105 -9.31 -17.11 -28.39
C SER A 105 -10.65 -16.56 -27.86
N ALA A 106 -11.74 -16.78 -28.59
CA ALA A 106 -13.06 -16.33 -28.16
C ALA A 106 -13.49 -16.90 -26.80
N GLY A 107 -13.11 -18.15 -26.49
CA GLY A 107 -13.37 -18.77 -25.19
C GLY A 107 -12.56 -18.13 -24.07
N ASP A 108 -11.28 -17.82 -24.32
CA ASP A 108 -10.40 -17.20 -23.34
C ASP A 108 -10.78 -15.74 -23.07
N LYS A 109 -11.25 -15.02 -24.10
CA LYS A 109 -11.84 -13.68 -23.97
C LYS A 109 -13.07 -13.69 -23.06
N ILE A 110 -13.96 -14.66 -23.23
CA ILE A 110 -15.15 -14.80 -22.37
C ILE A 110 -14.74 -15.09 -20.93
N ALA A 111 -13.76 -15.98 -20.73
CA ALA A 111 -13.24 -16.30 -19.39
C ALA A 111 -12.52 -15.11 -18.73
N ASP A 112 -11.75 -14.34 -19.50
CA ASP A 112 -11.04 -13.15 -19.03
C ASP A 112 -12.01 -11.99 -18.72
N TRP A 113 -13.02 -11.80 -19.56
CA TRP A 113 -14.10 -10.85 -19.28
C TRP A 113 -14.85 -11.22 -18.01
N ALA A 114 -15.18 -12.50 -17.83
CA ALA A 114 -15.91 -12.99 -16.67
C ALA A 114 -15.12 -12.83 -15.36
N SER A 115 -13.79 -13.00 -15.39
CA SER A 115 -12.94 -12.78 -14.21
C SER A 115 -12.81 -11.29 -13.88
N ARG A 116 -12.71 -10.40 -14.89
CA ARG A 116 -12.67 -8.94 -14.67
C ARG A 116 -14.00 -8.38 -14.15
N HIS A 117 -15.12 -9.06 -14.43
CA HIS A 117 -16.47 -8.62 -14.05
C HIS A 117 -17.11 -9.51 -12.96
N GLU A 118 -16.32 -10.21 -12.15
CA GLU A 118 -16.77 -11.18 -11.14
C GLU A 118 -17.91 -10.63 -10.26
N TYR A 119 -17.72 -9.44 -9.68
CA TYR A 119 -18.72 -8.84 -8.79
C TYR A 119 -20.00 -8.44 -9.54
N SER A 120 -19.88 -7.96 -10.78
CA SER A 120 -21.03 -7.60 -11.61
C SER A 120 -21.84 -8.84 -12.00
N LEU A 121 -21.17 -9.96 -12.27
CA LEU A 121 -21.81 -11.24 -12.55
C LEU A 121 -22.46 -11.86 -11.31
N ILE A 122 -21.85 -11.73 -10.14
CA ILE A 122 -22.44 -12.18 -8.87
C ILE A 122 -23.69 -11.36 -8.55
N ILE A 123 -23.62 -10.03 -8.67
CA ILE A 123 -24.76 -9.13 -8.39
C ILE A 123 -25.87 -9.32 -9.43
N GLY A 124 -25.53 -9.39 -10.72
CA GLY A 124 -26.47 -9.64 -11.80
C GLY A 124 -27.12 -11.02 -11.69
N GLY A 125 -26.32 -12.05 -11.37
CA GLY A 125 -26.80 -13.40 -11.11
C GLY A 125 -27.70 -13.51 -9.89
N TRP A 126 -27.37 -12.80 -8.80
CA TRP A 126 -28.23 -12.67 -7.62
C TRP A 126 -29.57 -12.01 -7.98
N ALA A 127 -29.55 -10.89 -8.71
CA ALA A 127 -30.76 -10.20 -9.14
C ALA A 127 -31.63 -11.06 -10.07
N MET A 128 -31.01 -11.74 -11.04
CA MET A 128 -31.69 -12.70 -11.92
C MET A 128 -32.28 -13.88 -11.14
N SER A 129 -31.57 -14.37 -10.12
CA SER A 129 -32.05 -15.45 -9.25
C SER A 129 -33.27 -15.02 -8.43
N LEU A 130 -33.32 -13.77 -7.97
CA LEU A 130 -34.50 -13.20 -7.30
C LEU A 130 -35.69 -13.08 -8.25
N ILE A 131 -35.48 -12.63 -9.48
CA ILE A 131 -36.53 -12.50 -10.49
C ILE A 131 -37.06 -13.89 -10.87
N ALA A 132 -36.19 -14.84 -11.18
CA ALA A 132 -36.56 -16.20 -11.55
C ALA A 132 -37.31 -16.91 -10.40
N SER A 133 -36.79 -16.82 -9.18
CA SER A 133 -37.45 -17.38 -7.99
C SER A 133 -38.80 -16.70 -7.75
N GLY A 134 -38.87 -15.38 -7.91
CA GLY A 134 -40.12 -14.61 -7.80
C GLY A 134 -41.17 -15.07 -8.81
N VAL A 135 -40.81 -15.26 -10.08
CA VAL A 135 -41.73 -15.75 -11.13
C VAL A 135 -42.26 -17.16 -10.81
N ILE A 136 -41.38 -18.05 -10.36
CA ILE A 136 -41.73 -19.44 -10.02
C ILE A 136 -42.64 -19.49 -8.78
N ILE A 137 -42.25 -18.81 -7.70
CA ILE A 137 -42.96 -18.82 -6.42
C ILE A 137 -44.31 -18.10 -6.54
N ASN A 138 -44.40 -17.06 -7.38
CA ASN A 138 -45.65 -16.32 -7.54
C ASN A 138 -46.75 -17.14 -8.26
N ARG A 139 -46.40 -18.23 -8.96
CA ARG A 139 -47.38 -19.17 -9.54
C ARG A 139 -48.16 -19.98 -8.50
N ASN A 140 -47.64 -20.13 -7.28
CA ASN A 140 -48.34 -20.87 -6.23
C ASN A 140 -49.44 -20.02 -5.58
N LYS A 141 -50.70 -20.43 -5.70
CA LYS A 141 -51.87 -19.69 -5.20
C LYS A 141 -52.08 -19.82 -3.69
N TYR A 142 -51.51 -20.85 -3.06
CA TYR A 142 -51.79 -21.22 -1.67
C TYR A 142 -50.85 -20.59 -0.63
N GLN A 143 -49.91 -19.74 -1.06
CA GLN A 143 -48.92 -19.10 -0.17
C GLN A 143 -49.18 -17.61 -0.02
N SER A 144 -49.02 -17.12 1.21
CA SER A 144 -49.15 -15.69 1.50
C SER A 144 -48.00 -14.87 0.88
N PRO A 145 -48.20 -13.57 0.59
CA PRO A 145 -47.14 -12.72 0.01
C PRO A 145 -45.85 -12.68 0.84
N ALA A 146 -45.96 -12.73 2.17
CA ALA A 146 -44.81 -12.76 3.07
C ALA A 146 -44.00 -14.07 2.92
N GLN A 147 -44.68 -15.21 2.83
CA GLN A 147 -44.03 -16.52 2.63
C GLN A 147 -43.32 -16.59 1.28
N LYS A 148 -43.93 -16.01 0.23
CA LYS A 148 -43.33 -15.95 -1.10
C LYS A 148 -42.02 -15.15 -1.11
N ILE A 149 -41.97 -14.04 -0.38
CA ILE A 149 -40.77 -13.20 -0.24
C ILE A 149 -39.66 -13.95 0.49
N VAL A 150 -39.99 -14.64 1.59
CA VAL A 150 -39.02 -15.43 2.36
C VAL A 150 -38.43 -16.56 1.51
N GLN A 151 -39.28 -17.29 0.77
CA GLN A 151 -38.81 -18.34 -0.13
C GLN A 151 -37.95 -17.77 -1.27
N ALA A 152 -38.35 -16.67 -1.90
CA ALA A 152 -37.56 -16.06 -2.98
C ALA A 152 -36.16 -15.67 -2.50
N ARG A 153 -36.05 -15.18 -1.25
CA ARG A 153 -34.76 -14.86 -0.63
C ARG A 153 -33.91 -16.11 -0.37
N MET A 154 -34.49 -17.18 0.16
CA MET A 154 -33.74 -18.43 0.41
C MET A 154 -33.21 -19.06 -0.89
N TRP A 155 -34.01 -19.07 -1.96
CA TRP A 155 -33.59 -19.57 -3.26
C TRP A 155 -32.50 -18.70 -3.89
N ALA A 156 -32.62 -17.37 -3.81
CA ALA A 156 -31.59 -16.46 -4.29
C ALA A 156 -30.27 -16.62 -3.53
N GLN A 157 -30.30 -16.86 -2.22
CA GLN A 157 -29.10 -17.15 -1.42
C GLN A 157 -28.43 -18.46 -1.86
N GLY A 158 -29.21 -19.53 -2.07
CA GLY A 158 -28.68 -20.82 -2.53
C GLY A 158 -28.05 -20.74 -3.93
N LEU A 159 -28.70 -20.06 -4.86
CA LEU A 159 -28.18 -19.87 -6.23
C LEU A 159 -26.94 -18.98 -6.25
N THR A 160 -26.87 -17.97 -5.38
CA THR A 160 -25.70 -17.09 -5.26
C THR A 160 -24.47 -17.84 -4.74
N ILE A 161 -24.65 -18.74 -3.76
CA ILE A 161 -23.57 -19.62 -3.30
C ILE A 161 -23.08 -20.50 -4.47
N GLY A 162 -24.00 -21.05 -5.28
CA GLY A 162 -23.64 -21.81 -6.48
C GLY A 162 -22.84 -21.00 -7.51
N ILE A 163 -23.21 -19.74 -7.75
CA ILE A 163 -22.49 -18.84 -8.65
C ILE A 163 -21.09 -18.52 -8.11
N ILE A 164 -20.97 -18.24 -6.81
CA ILE A 164 -19.68 -17.98 -6.15
C ILE A 164 -18.76 -19.20 -6.23
N LEU A 165 -19.28 -20.40 -5.93
CA LEU A 165 -18.51 -21.65 -6.01
C LEU A 165 -18.07 -21.95 -7.44
N THR A 166 -18.93 -21.67 -8.43
CA THR A 166 -18.60 -21.85 -9.85
C THR A 166 -17.52 -20.86 -10.28
N ALA A 167 -17.66 -19.58 -9.93
CA ALA A 167 -16.66 -18.54 -10.22
C ALA A 167 -15.30 -18.85 -9.57
N ALA A 168 -15.31 -19.27 -8.30
CA ALA A 168 -14.11 -19.71 -7.59
C ALA A 168 -13.46 -20.95 -8.23
N GLY A 169 -14.28 -21.91 -8.70
CA GLY A 169 -13.83 -23.10 -9.42
C GLY A 169 -13.09 -22.76 -10.71
N PHE A 170 -13.67 -21.90 -11.56
CA PHE A 170 -13.05 -21.43 -12.80
C PHE A 170 -11.73 -20.67 -12.56
N LYS A 171 -11.66 -19.86 -11.50
CA LYS A 171 -10.44 -19.15 -11.11
C LYS A 171 -9.32 -20.11 -10.72
N THR A 172 -9.64 -21.19 -10.02
CA THR A 172 -8.66 -22.16 -9.52
C THR A 172 -8.07 -23.02 -10.65
N THR A 173 -8.88 -23.42 -11.63
CA THR A 173 -8.40 -24.16 -12.82
C THR A 173 -7.61 -23.27 -13.78
N ARG A 174 -8.02 -22.01 -13.98
CA ARG A 174 -7.28 -21.06 -14.82
C ARG A 174 -5.94 -20.66 -14.22
N ASN A 175 -5.88 -20.36 -12.91
CA ASN A 175 -4.61 -20.05 -12.24
C ASN A 175 -3.58 -21.18 -12.38
N LYS A 176 -4.02 -22.45 -12.34
CA LYS A 176 -3.14 -23.61 -12.57
C LYS A 176 -2.64 -23.73 -14.02
N GLY A 177 -3.43 -23.30 -15.01
CA GLY A 177 -3.04 -23.29 -16.42
C GLY A 177 -2.09 -22.15 -16.81
N GLU A 178 -2.34 -20.95 -16.29
CA GLU A 178 -1.51 -19.76 -16.55
C GLU A 178 -0.15 -19.80 -15.83
N THR A 179 -0.06 -20.43 -14.66
CA THR A 179 1.22 -20.62 -13.95
C THR A 179 2.12 -21.65 -14.61
N ALA A 180 1.57 -22.58 -15.40
CA ALA A 180 2.33 -23.63 -16.07
C ALA A 180 2.89 -23.22 -17.45
N SER A 181 2.41 -22.11 -18.04
CA SER A 181 2.70 -21.73 -19.44
C SER A 181 3.36 -20.36 -19.62
N ARG A 182 3.61 -19.60 -18.55
CA ARG A 182 4.39 -18.36 -18.61
C ARG A 182 5.89 -18.67 -18.51
N PRO A 183 6.72 -18.31 -19.52
CA PRO A 183 8.15 -18.17 -19.28
C PRO A 183 8.37 -17.08 -18.21
N PRO A 184 9.40 -17.19 -17.37
CA PRO A 184 9.71 -16.18 -16.37
C PRO A 184 9.83 -14.81 -17.06
N PRO A 185 9.24 -13.72 -16.50
CA PRO A 185 9.42 -12.39 -17.06
C PRO A 185 10.91 -12.07 -17.13
N ASP A 186 11.40 -11.68 -18.31
CA ASP A 186 12.79 -11.31 -18.49
C ASP A 186 12.99 -9.92 -17.90
N HIS A 187 13.64 -9.84 -16.73
CA HIS A 187 14.02 -8.57 -16.09
C HIS A 187 15.39 -8.08 -16.57
N SER A 188 15.91 -8.63 -17.66
CA SER A 188 17.12 -8.16 -18.29
C SER A 188 16.92 -6.77 -18.88
N TRP A 189 17.86 -5.86 -18.61
CA TRP A 189 17.99 -4.59 -19.33
C TRP A 189 18.05 -4.78 -20.85
N MET A 190 18.26 -6.00 -21.36
CA MET A 190 18.18 -6.32 -22.78
C MET A 190 16.84 -5.90 -23.41
N GLU A 191 15.69 -6.05 -22.74
CA GLU A 191 14.41 -5.62 -23.34
C GLU A 191 14.34 -4.09 -23.44
N VAL A 192 14.85 -3.37 -22.43
CA VAL A 192 14.95 -1.91 -22.43
C VAL A 192 15.96 -1.41 -23.46
N VAL A 193 17.10 -2.09 -23.62
CA VAL A 193 18.14 -1.79 -24.62
C VAL A 193 17.62 -2.07 -26.02
N GLU A 194 16.97 -3.20 -26.23
CA GLU A 194 16.38 -3.59 -27.51
C GLU A 194 15.22 -2.65 -27.88
N GLN A 195 14.44 -2.20 -26.89
CA GLN A 195 13.43 -1.17 -27.08
C GLN A 195 14.06 0.18 -27.46
N HIS A 196 15.12 0.62 -26.78
CA HIS A 196 15.86 1.84 -27.15
C HIS A 196 16.54 1.74 -28.52
N GLU A 197 16.96 0.55 -28.94
CA GLU A 197 17.50 0.31 -30.28
C GLU A 197 16.39 0.35 -31.34
N ARG A 198 15.21 -0.22 -31.07
CA ARG A 198 14.04 -0.14 -31.94
C ARG A 198 13.55 1.31 -32.09
N GLU A 199 13.47 2.05 -30.99
CA GLU A 199 13.11 3.48 -30.99
C GLU A 199 14.13 4.31 -31.80
N ARG A 200 15.43 4.07 -31.63
CA ARG A 200 16.48 4.71 -32.45
C ARG A 200 16.34 4.37 -33.94
N GLN A 201 16.07 3.12 -34.28
CA GLN A 201 15.86 2.70 -35.66
C GLN A 201 14.58 3.31 -36.26
N GLU A 202 13.51 3.45 -35.49
CA GLU A 202 12.29 4.10 -35.93
C GLU A 202 12.49 5.60 -36.11
N GLU A 203 13.18 6.28 -35.19
CA GLU A 203 13.57 7.68 -35.35
C GLU A 203 14.43 7.89 -36.60
N GLU A 204 15.40 7.01 -36.87
CA GLU A 204 16.23 7.06 -38.07
C GLU A 204 15.41 6.81 -39.34
N ARG A 205 14.48 5.85 -39.33
CA ARG A 205 13.54 5.61 -40.44
C ARG A 205 12.60 6.79 -40.65
N MET A 206 12.16 7.45 -39.59
CA MET A 206 11.27 8.60 -39.63
C MET A 206 12.02 9.84 -40.13
N LYS A 207 13.25 10.07 -39.66
CA LYS A 207 14.18 11.08 -40.20
C LYS A 207 14.54 10.81 -41.66
N ALA A 208 14.76 9.56 -42.07
CA ALA A 208 15.00 9.19 -43.45
C ALA A 208 13.75 9.41 -44.33
N ARG A 209 12.56 9.10 -43.82
CA ARG A 209 11.28 9.40 -44.47
C ARG A 209 11.07 10.91 -44.62
N LEU A 210 11.29 11.70 -43.57
CA LEU A 210 11.23 13.17 -43.59
C LEU A 210 12.25 13.76 -44.56
N ALA A 211 13.51 13.30 -44.53
CA ALA A 211 14.54 13.72 -45.48
C ALA A 211 14.16 13.35 -46.93
N SER A 212 13.50 12.20 -47.14
CA SER A 212 12.97 11.82 -48.46
C SER A 212 11.75 12.64 -48.88
N ALA A 213 10.97 13.18 -47.93
CA ALA A 213 9.82 14.03 -48.17
C ALA A 213 10.25 15.49 -48.45
N GLN A 214 11.25 16.00 -47.73
CA GLN A 214 11.90 17.29 -48.00
C GLN A 214 12.61 17.31 -49.36
N ARG A 215 13.29 16.22 -49.75
CA ARG A 215 13.84 16.10 -51.12
C ARG A 215 12.78 16.08 -52.23
N ARG A 216 11.51 15.78 -51.89
CA ARG A 216 10.37 15.75 -52.81
C ARG A 216 9.56 17.06 -52.81
N GLY A 217 10.04 18.12 -52.13
CA GLY A 217 9.46 19.46 -52.19
C GLY A 217 8.12 19.62 -51.46
N ALA A 218 7.82 18.77 -50.46
CA ALA A 218 6.64 18.95 -49.62
C ALA A 218 6.87 20.11 -48.61
N PRO A 219 5.86 20.97 -48.35
CA PRO A 219 6.01 22.12 -47.45
C PRO A 219 6.30 21.68 -46.01
N ASP A 220 7.18 22.42 -45.33
CA ASP A 220 7.66 22.12 -43.97
C ASP A 220 6.49 22.07 -42.97
N VAL A 221 6.30 20.91 -42.34
CA VAL A 221 5.41 20.74 -41.18
C VAL A 221 6.25 20.97 -39.92
N PRO A 222 5.88 21.92 -39.04
CA PRO A 222 6.65 22.18 -37.82
C PRO A 222 6.55 20.98 -36.86
N LEU A 223 7.70 20.58 -36.31
CA LEU A 223 7.81 19.64 -35.20
C LEU A 223 7.26 20.28 -33.92
N THR A 224 5.95 20.25 -33.73
CA THR A 224 5.37 20.34 -32.39
C THR A 224 5.16 18.93 -31.89
N THR A 225 6.00 18.50 -30.94
CA THR A 225 5.78 17.29 -30.15
C THR A 225 4.60 17.52 -29.22
N ASP A 226 3.40 17.56 -29.78
CA ASP A 226 2.15 17.65 -29.04
C ASP A 226 1.37 16.36 -29.34
N TYR A 227 1.67 15.30 -28.58
CA TYR A 227 0.88 14.07 -28.58
C TYR A 227 -0.45 14.33 -27.86
N ARG A 228 -1.35 15.09 -28.50
CA ARG A 228 -2.77 15.15 -28.13
C ARG A 228 -3.60 14.37 -29.14
N LEU A 229 -4.02 13.18 -28.68
CA LEU A 229 -5.30 12.51 -28.93
C LEU A 229 -5.81 12.45 -30.39
N ASN A 230 -5.69 11.26 -30.99
CA ASN A 230 -6.67 10.83 -31.98
C ASN A 230 -7.72 9.95 -31.28
N THR A 231 -8.75 10.60 -30.72
CA THR A 231 -9.98 9.91 -30.28
C THR A 231 -10.88 9.69 -31.49
N SER A 232 -10.71 8.58 -32.22
CA SER A 232 -11.68 8.15 -33.23
C SER A 232 -12.48 6.95 -32.72
N ALA A 233 -13.43 7.22 -31.82
CA ALA A 233 -14.52 6.30 -31.50
C ALA A 233 -15.73 7.07 -30.94
N ALA A 234 -16.42 7.83 -31.79
CA ALA A 234 -17.78 8.30 -31.51
C ALA A 234 -18.55 8.43 -32.84
N GLY A 235 -19.67 7.71 -32.95
CA GLY A 235 -20.64 7.85 -34.03
C GLY A 235 -21.34 9.22 -34.01
N PRO A 236 -22.11 9.55 -35.06
CA PRO A 236 -22.33 10.92 -35.48
C PRO A 236 -23.45 11.61 -34.69
N GLY A 237 -23.25 12.90 -34.41
CA GLY A 237 -24.33 13.83 -34.08
C GLY A 237 -24.17 14.51 -32.73
N THR A 238 -23.33 15.53 -32.67
CA THR A 238 -23.58 16.86 -32.07
C THR A 238 -22.30 17.69 -32.20
N GLU A 239 -22.36 18.78 -32.96
CA GLU A 239 -21.28 19.73 -33.20
C GLU A 239 -21.09 20.64 -31.97
N PRO A 240 -19.89 20.79 -31.38
CA PRO A 240 -19.66 21.74 -30.30
C PRO A 240 -19.21 23.11 -30.81
N ASP A 241 -19.96 24.13 -30.43
CA ASP A 241 -19.75 25.56 -30.70
C ASP A 241 -18.47 26.11 -30.00
N LEU A 242 -17.45 26.43 -30.80
CA LEU A 242 -16.12 26.89 -30.40
C LEU A 242 -16.05 28.40 -30.05
N LYS A 243 -16.99 28.92 -29.23
CA LYS A 243 -17.01 30.36 -28.86
C LYS A 243 -16.97 30.72 -27.36
N LYS A 244 -16.58 29.83 -26.46
CA LYS A 244 -16.43 30.17 -25.02
C LYS A 244 -15.16 29.66 -24.34
N ALA A 245 -13.99 30.00 -24.89
CA ALA A 245 -12.71 29.80 -24.21
C ALA A 245 -11.73 30.97 -24.42
N GLN A 246 -12.21 32.20 -24.21
CA GLN A 246 -11.37 33.40 -24.17
C GLN A 246 -11.83 34.31 -23.03
N ALA A 247 -11.28 34.08 -21.83
CA ALA A 247 -11.16 35.07 -20.77
C ALA A 247 -10.40 34.45 -19.59
N TRP A 248 -9.07 34.59 -19.57
CA TRP A 248 -8.31 34.88 -18.34
C TRP A 248 -6.86 35.22 -18.71
N HIS A 249 -6.49 36.48 -18.53
CA HIS A 249 -5.11 36.97 -18.62
C HIS A 249 -4.56 37.12 -17.19
N PRO A 250 -3.31 36.72 -16.92
CA PRO A 250 -2.59 37.14 -15.71
C PRO A 250 -1.63 38.27 -16.06
N SER A 251 -1.89 39.47 -15.55
CA SER A 251 -0.89 40.50 -15.32
C SER A 251 -0.96 40.85 -13.84
N ASP A 252 0.10 40.57 -13.10
CA ASP A 252 0.82 41.59 -12.34
C ASP A 252 2.05 40.97 -11.64
N GLU A 253 3.11 41.77 -11.69
CA GLU A 253 4.45 41.71 -11.10
C GLU A 253 4.62 40.88 -9.81
N TYR A 254 5.74 40.17 -9.68
CA TYR A 254 6.68 40.37 -8.55
C TYR A 254 8.10 39.87 -8.88
N ALA A 255 9.00 40.84 -8.86
CA ALA A 255 10.46 40.85 -8.70
C ALA A 255 11.26 39.53 -8.58
N LEU A 256 12.26 39.43 -9.46
CA LEU A 256 13.54 38.74 -9.24
C LEU A 256 14.26 39.31 -8.01
N LEU A 257 14.70 38.45 -7.09
CA LEU A 257 15.71 38.77 -6.08
C LEU A 257 16.65 37.56 -5.90
N SER A 258 17.93 37.82 -6.09
CA SER A 258 19.03 36.87 -6.13
C SER A 258 19.68 36.66 -4.74
N ILE A 259 19.90 35.39 -4.35
CA ILE A 259 21.09 34.78 -3.65
C ILE A 259 21.39 35.28 -2.19
N PRO A 260 21.70 34.45 -1.14
CA PRO A 260 22.73 33.39 -1.08
C PRO A 260 22.45 32.12 -0.22
N GLY A 261 23.37 31.15 -0.32
CA GLY A 261 23.49 29.95 0.54
C GLY A 261 24.11 30.23 1.93
N PRO A 262 24.48 29.18 2.70
CA PRO A 262 23.91 28.91 4.02
C PRO A 262 24.80 29.29 5.21
N ALA A 263 24.20 29.68 6.34
CA ALA A 263 24.76 29.54 7.70
C ALA A 263 23.70 29.80 8.79
N ASN A 264 23.67 28.90 9.77
CA ASN A 264 23.16 28.87 11.15
C ASN A 264 22.37 30.06 11.78
N GLU A 265 21.58 29.67 12.81
CA GLU A 265 20.75 30.44 13.77
C GLU A 265 19.28 30.69 13.38
N GLN A 266 18.41 29.70 13.65
CA GLN A 266 16.95 29.85 13.49
C GLN A 266 16.11 29.36 14.68
N ASP A 267 16.52 29.63 15.92
CA ASP A 267 15.58 29.59 17.07
C ASP A 267 15.00 30.99 17.41
N GLY A 268 15.55 32.07 16.83
CA GLY A 268 15.08 33.45 17.07
C GLY A 268 14.04 33.97 16.06
N GLN A 269 14.08 33.51 14.81
CA GLN A 269 13.24 34.07 13.73
C GLN A 269 11.78 33.60 13.77
N HIS A 270 11.52 32.35 14.18
CA HIS A 270 10.15 31.86 14.31
C HIS A 270 9.35 32.67 15.35
N MET A 271 9.97 33.14 16.44
CA MET A 271 9.29 33.96 17.47
C MET A 271 8.90 35.36 17.00
N LEU A 272 9.59 35.92 16.00
CA LEU A 272 9.30 37.25 15.46
C LEU A 272 8.15 37.25 14.46
N GLU A 273 8.01 36.20 13.65
CA GLU A 273 6.89 36.06 12.70
C GLU A 273 5.53 36.01 13.41
N TRP A 274 5.39 35.29 14.53
CA TRP A 274 4.12 35.20 15.27
C TRP A 274 3.69 36.52 15.93
N ARG A 275 4.64 37.40 16.25
CA ARG A 275 4.33 38.70 16.86
C ARG A 275 3.65 39.64 15.86
N VAL A 276 3.90 39.45 14.57
CA VAL A 276 3.30 40.21 13.46
C VAL A 276 1.89 39.68 13.14
N THR A 277 1.66 38.36 13.20
CA THR A 277 0.34 37.73 12.91
C THR A 277 -0.73 37.98 13.99
N LEU A 278 -0.33 38.31 15.22
CA LEU A 278 -1.24 38.53 16.35
C LEU A 278 -1.61 40.01 16.57
N ALA A 279 -1.19 40.92 15.70
CA ALA A 279 -1.46 42.36 15.82
C ALA A 279 -2.96 42.71 15.68
N GLY A 280 -3.77 41.83 15.07
CA GLY A 280 -5.21 42.02 14.88
C GLY A 280 -6.11 41.52 16.02
N PHE A 281 -5.56 40.90 17.08
CA PHE A 281 -6.36 40.35 18.18
C PHE A 281 -6.32 41.23 19.45
N PRO A 282 -7.45 41.38 20.17
CA PRO A 282 -7.49 42.03 21.48
C PRO A 282 -6.43 41.51 22.44
N MET A 283 -5.80 42.40 23.22
CA MET A 283 -4.63 42.11 24.06
C MET A 283 -4.87 40.92 25.03
N THR A 284 -6.10 40.73 25.48
CA THR A 284 -6.53 39.64 26.36
C THR A 284 -6.48 38.26 25.67
N ILE A 285 -6.84 38.21 24.39
CA ILE A 285 -6.80 37.00 23.54
C ILE A 285 -5.36 36.69 23.17
N ARG A 286 -4.57 37.72 22.86
CA ARG A 286 -3.13 37.57 22.61
C ARG A 286 -2.39 36.98 23.81
N LYS A 287 -2.67 37.47 25.03
CA LYS A 287 -2.08 36.92 26.27
C LYS A 287 -2.51 35.47 26.53
N ARG A 288 -3.76 35.10 26.22
CA ARG A 288 -4.22 33.71 26.34
C ARG A 288 -3.60 32.79 25.31
N LEU A 289 -3.48 33.22 24.06
CA LEU A 289 -2.85 32.46 22.98
C LEU A 289 -1.35 32.29 23.22
N VAL A 290 -0.63 33.35 23.61
CA VAL A 290 0.78 33.26 23.99
C VAL A 290 0.98 32.30 25.15
N LYS A 291 0.15 32.38 26.20
CA LYS A 291 0.22 31.47 27.35
C LYS A 291 -0.18 30.02 27.03
N LEU A 292 -1.02 29.82 26.01
CA LEU A 292 -1.39 28.50 25.50
C LEU A 292 -0.26 27.89 24.67
N ILE A 293 0.40 28.72 23.84
CA ILE A 293 1.52 28.35 22.97
C ILE A 293 2.82 28.12 23.77
N GLU A 294 3.07 28.93 24.81
CA GLU A 294 4.15 28.72 25.77
C GLU A 294 3.95 27.44 26.58
N ARG A 295 2.69 27.07 26.88
CA ARG A 295 2.36 25.80 27.53
C ARG A 295 2.58 24.59 26.64
N THR A 296 2.38 24.71 25.31
CA THR A 296 2.70 23.63 24.36
C THR A 296 4.17 23.58 23.95
N SER A 297 4.90 24.70 23.98
CA SER A 297 6.31 24.75 23.58
C SER A 297 7.31 24.50 24.72
N SER A 298 6.87 24.57 25.98
CA SER A 298 7.72 24.34 27.16
C SER A 298 7.34 23.07 27.92
N SER A 299 7.28 21.94 27.23
CA SER A 299 7.48 20.65 27.88
C SER A 299 8.80 20.10 27.37
N LYS A 300 9.83 20.08 28.22
CA LYS A 300 10.90 19.09 28.04
C LYS A 300 10.19 17.75 28.00
N THR A 301 10.12 17.10 26.84
CA THR A 301 9.44 15.81 26.67
C THR A 301 10.02 14.86 27.72
N LYS A 302 9.23 14.56 28.76
CA LYS A 302 9.66 13.65 29.82
C LYS A 302 9.80 12.29 29.16
N MET A 303 10.95 11.63 29.35
CA MET A 303 11.11 10.24 28.91
C MET A 303 9.99 9.38 29.51
N LEU A 304 9.53 8.41 28.73
CA LEU A 304 8.49 7.49 29.17
C LEU A 304 8.97 6.66 30.36
N ASP A 305 8.14 6.63 31.40
CA ASP A 305 8.31 5.74 32.53
C ASP A 305 7.79 4.35 32.12
N LEU A 306 8.68 3.36 32.02
CA LEU A 306 8.37 2.00 31.62
C LEU A 306 8.26 1.07 32.85
N PRO A 307 7.35 0.06 32.86
CA PRO A 307 6.49 -0.37 31.76
C PRO A 307 5.22 0.47 31.59
N LEU A 308 4.67 0.53 30.36
CA LEU A 308 3.44 1.25 30.06
C LEU A 308 2.20 0.47 30.51
N SER A 309 1.21 1.18 31.08
CA SER A 309 -0.12 0.61 31.28
C SER A 309 -0.86 0.45 29.94
N LYS A 310 -1.91 -0.37 29.90
CA LYS A 310 -2.74 -0.53 28.70
C LYS A 310 -3.42 0.79 28.29
N ASP A 311 -3.83 1.59 29.27
CA ASP A 311 -4.50 2.87 29.04
C ASP A 311 -3.51 3.91 28.49
N ASP A 312 -2.29 3.96 29.03
CA ASP A 312 -1.23 4.83 28.51
C ASP A 312 -0.87 4.45 27.07
N LEU A 313 -0.72 3.15 26.80
CA LEU A 313 -0.43 2.65 25.45
C LEU A 313 -1.55 3.02 24.46
N ALA A 314 -2.82 2.93 24.89
CA ALA A 314 -3.96 3.33 24.06
C ALA A 314 -3.97 4.85 23.79
N ALA A 315 -3.70 5.68 24.80
CA ALA A 315 -3.62 7.12 24.67
C ALA A 315 -2.46 7.55 23.76
N ILE A 316 -1.28 6.94 23.91
CA ILE A 316 -0.13 7.17 23.03
C ILE A 316 -0.48 6.78 21.60
N ASN A 317 -1.07 5.61 21.37
CA ASN A 317 -1.45 5.19 20.01
C ASN A 317 -2.49 6.12 19.38
N ALA A 318 -3.45 6.64 20.15
CA ALA A 318 -4.40 7.63 19.66
C ALA A 318 -3.70 8.90 19.18
N HIS A 319 -2.66 9.34 19.88
CA HIS A 319 -1.83 10.47 19.45
C HIS A 319 -0.96 10.12 18.23
N LEU A 320 -0.22 9.01 18.26
CA LEU A 320 0.69 8.62 17.17
C LEU A 320 -0.02 8.41 15.83
N ARG A 321 -1.29 8.00 15.85
CA ARG A 321 -2.13 7.90 14.64
C ARG A 321 -2.41 9.24 13.95
N THR A 322 -2.19 10.36 14.64
CA THR A 322 -2.35 11.71 14.05
C THR A 322 -1.07 12.24 13.41
N LEU A 323 0.04 11.50 13.54
CA LEU A 323 1.38 11.93 13.15
C LEU A 323 1.85 11.25 11.86
N THR A 324 2.73 11.93 11.14
CA THR A 324 3.51 11.37 10.02
C THR A 324 4.61 10.44 10.54
N PRO A 325 5.18 9.53 9.72
CA PRO A 325 6.27 8.65 10.15
C PRO A 325 7.48 9.41 10.72
N GLU A 326 7.85 10.54 10.12
CA GLU A 326 8.95 11.38 10.59
C GLU A 326 8.65 11.97 11.97
N GLU A 327 7.42 12.41 12.20
CA GLU A 327 6.96 12.89 13.52
C GLU A 327 6.91 11.75 14.55
N ILE A 328 6.49 10.54 14.16
CA ILE A 328 6.52 9.36 15.04
C ILE A 328 7.96 8.99 15.41
N LEU A 329 8.88 9.00 14.43
CA LEU A 329 10.30 8.74 14.66
C LEU A 329 10.93 9.80 15.55
N LYS A 330 10.64 11.07 15.31
CA LYS A 330 11.11 12.18 16.16
C LYS A 330 10.60 12.04 17.59
N TRP A 331 9.29 11.79 17.76
CA TRP A 331 8.69 11.53 19.06
C TRP A 331 9.37 10.36 19.78
N ALA A 332 9.66 9.27 19.06
CA ALA A 332 10.31 8.10 19.63
C ALA A 332 11.72 8.40 20.13
N VAL A 333 12.53 9.11 19.35
CA VAL A 333 13.89 9.52 19.73
C VAL A 333 13.88 10.40 20.98
N GLU A 334 12.89 11.28 21.11
CA GLU A 334 12.77 12.19 22.26
C GLU A 334 12.17 11.54 23.51
N SER A 335 11.26 10.57 23.33
CA SER A 335 10.41 10.06 24.42
C SER A 335 10.78 8.67 24.92
N ILE A 336 11.44 7.83 24.10
CA ILE A 336 11.65 6.42 24.43
C ILE A 336 13.11 6.17 24.85
N PRO A 337 13.37 5.81 26.11
CA PRO A 337 14.72 5.39 26.52
C PRO A 337 15.08 4.04 25.90
N GLY A 338 16.37 3.80 25.64
CA GLY A 338 16.85 2.50 25.13
C GLY A 338 16.21 2.09 23.80
N LEU A 339 16.03 3.06 22.90
CA LEU A 339 15.49 2.88 21.56
C LEU A 339 16.57 2.35 20.61
N TYR A 340 16.25 1.28 19.90
CA TYR A 340 17.06 0.69 18.83
C TYR A 340 16.18 0.47 17.60
N GLN A 341 16.77 0.13 16.47
CA GLN A 341 16.02 -0.38 15.32
C GLN A 341 16.44 -1.82 15.01
N THR A 342 15.48 -2.74 15.05
CA THR A 342 15.72 -4.12 14.58
C THR A 342 15.38 -4.20 13.10
N THR A 343 16.37 -4.57 12.28
CA THR A 343 16.22 -4.57 10.83
C THR A 343 16.77 -5.84 10.20
N ALA A 344 16.07 -6.33 9.17
CA ALA A 344 16.58 -7.30 8.21
C ALA A 344 16.87 -6.62 6.85
N PHE A 345 17.01 -5.29 6.87
CA PHE A 345 17.26 -4.43 5.70
C PHE A 345 16.22 -4.56 4.57
N GLY A 346 14.97 -4.89 4.93
CA GLY A 346 13.83 -4.71 4.03
C GLY A 346 13.52 -3.23 3.79
N LEU A 347 12.90 -2.91 2.65
CA LEU A 347 12.70 -1.52 2.19
C LEU A 347 12.11 -0.60 3.27
N THR A 348 11.08 -1.02 4.00
CA THR A 348 10.48 -0.20 5.06
C THR A 348 11.44 0.11 6.20
N GLY A 349 12.28 -0.86 6.58
CA GLY A 349 13.31 -0.63 7.60
C GLY A 349 14.36 0.35 7.10
N LEU A 350 14.75 0.24 5.83
CA LEU A 350 15.71 1.17 5.19
C LEU A 350 15.18 2.61 5.13
N VAL A 351 13.88 2.78 4.83
CA VAL A 351 13.23 4.10 4.88
C VAL A 351 13.31 4.71 6.28
N ALA A 352 13.05 3.92 7.33
CA ALA A 352 13.17 4.41 8.71
C ALA A 352 14.61 4.82 9.06
N ILE A 353 15.62 4.06 8.60
CA ILE A 353 17.05 4.40 8.80
C ILE A 353 17.38 5.74 8.12
N ASP A 354 16.97 5.90 6.87
CA ASP A 354 17.20 7.13 6.12
C ASP A 354 16.50 8.34 6.77
N MET A 355 15.24 8.19 7.17
CA MET A 355 14.51 9.24 7.91
C MET A 355 15.22 9.62 9.21
N LEU A 356 15.63 8.64 10.02
CA LEU A 356 16.33 8.89 11.27
C LEU A 356 17.65 9.64 11.06
N SER A 357 18.41 9.29 10.01
CA SER A 357 19.66 9.97 9.67
C SER A 357 19.47 11.45 9.33
N LYS A 358 18.26 11.85 8.89
CA LYS A 358 17.88 13.23 8.59
C LYS A 358 17.28 13.96 9.79
N ILE A 359 16.67 13.23 10.73
CA ILE A 359 15.99 13.78 11.90
C ILE A 359 16.97 14.08 13.04
N THR A 360 17.98 13.24 13.24
CA THR A 360 18.90 13.34 14.39
C THR A 360 20.35 13.04 13.98
N SER A 361 21.29 13.77 14.57
CA SER A 361 22.72 13.50 14.42
C SER A 361 23.21 12.28 15.23
N SER A 362 22.36 11.73 16.10
CA SER A 362 22.64 10.52 16.89
C SER A 362 21.49 9.53 16.73
N PRO A 363 21.36 8.88 15.55
CA PRO A 363 20.30 7.92 15.30
C PRO A 363 20.39 6.70 16.24
N PRO A 364 19.25 6.07 16.59
CA PRO A 364 19.22 4.81 17.32
C PRO A 364 20.10 3.74 16.65
N PRO A 365 20.90 2.97 17.42
CA PRO A 365 21.70 1.90 16.84
C PRO A 365 20.83 0.81 16.20
N LEU A 366 21.39 0.12 15.20
CA LEU A 366 20.72 -0.97 14.50
C LEU A 366 21.06 -2.31 15.15
N ILE A 367 20.08 -3.21 15.17
CA ILE A 367 20.25 -4.62 15.53
C ILE A 367 19.93 -5.45 14.28
N PHE A 368 20.94 -6.16 13.79
CA PHE A 368 20.81 -7.13 12.70
C PHE A 368 20.96 -8.55 13.25
N LEU A 369 19.99 -9.39 12.94
CA LEU A 369 20.02 -10.81 13.28
C LEU A 369 20.57 -11.56 12.07
N ASP A 370 21.85 -11.92 12.16
CA ASP A 370 22.51 -12.73 11.16
C ASP A 370 22.11 -14.19 11.39
N THR A 371 21.21 -14.68 10.54
CA THR A 371 20.71 -16.05 10.62
C THR A 371 21.74 -17.05 10.08
N LEU A 372 22.88 -16.62 9.53
CA LEU A 372 23.84 -17.46 8.79
C LEU A 372 23.33 -17.96 7.43
N TYR A 373 22.04 -17.79 7.12
CA TYR A 373 21.39 -18.24 5.88
C TYR A 373 20.83 -17.06 5.07
N HIS A 374 21.31 -15.83 5.29
CA HIS A 374 20.96 -14.71 4.42
C HIS A 374 21.60 -14.87 3.04
N PHE A 375 21.06 -14.15 2.06
CA PHE A 375 21.71 -13.99 0.77
C PHE A 375 22.97 -13.11 0.88
N GLU A 376 23.94 -13.31 -0.01
CA GLU A 376 25.15 -12.49 -0.08
C GLU A 376 24.80 -11.01 -0.30
N GLU A 377 23.82 -10.72 -1.16
CA GLU A 377 23.34 -9.37 -1.42
C GLU A 377 22.76 -8.67 -0.17
N THR A 378 22.31 -9.44 0.83
CA THR A 378 21.89 -8.88 2.12
C THR A 378 23.10 -8.44 2.94
N TYR A 379 24.19 -9.23 2.95
CA TYR A 379 25.44 -8.86 3.63
C TYR A 379 26.10 -7.64 2.97
N GLU A 380 26.13 -7.60 1.64
CA GLU A 380 26.59 -6.42 0.89
C GLU A 380 25.80 -5.16 1.27
N LEU A 381 24.46 -5.28 1.36
CA LEU A 381 23.60 -4.18 1.77
C LEU A 381 23.88 -3.72 3.21
N VAL A 382 24.25 -4.62 4.13
CA VAL A 382 24.64 -4.22 5.50
C VAL A 382 25.84 -3.28 5.46
N GLU A 383 26.84 -3.59 4.63
CA GLU A 383 28.03 -2.75 4.45
C GLU A 383 27.68 -1.41 3.78
N ASP A 384 26.79 -1.41 2.78
CA ASP A 384 26.30 -0.19 2.14
C ASP A 384 25.59 0.73 3.13
N VAL A 385 24.72 0.18 3.97
CA VAL A 385 24.01 0.93 5.02
C VAL A 385 24.99 1.47 6.06
N ARG A 386 25.97 0.65 6.48
CA ARG A 386 27.01 1.08 7.43
C ARG A 386 27.79 2.27 6.89
N ARG A 387 28.22 2.22 5.62
CA ARG A 387 28.95 3.32 4.96
C ARG A 387 28.08 4.56 4.73
N ARG A 388 26.81 4.39 4.39
CA ARG A 388 25.93 5.49 4.00
C ARG A 388 25.45 6.33 5.19
N TYR A 389 25.15 5.68 6.31
CA TYR A 389 24.45 6.31 7.44
C TYR A 389 25.29 6.44 8.71
N ASP A 390 26.49 5.85 8.74
CA ASP A 390 27.42 5.92 9.88
C ASP A 390 26.75 5.59 11.24
N VAL A 391 25.86 4.60 11.21
CA VAL A 391 25.10 4.15 12.39
C VAL A 391 25.70 2.83 12.92
N PRO A 392 25.87 2.66 14.24
CA PRO A 392 26.34 1.40 14.80
C PRO A 392 25.37 0.26 14.47
N ILE A 393 25.90 -0.86 13.95
CA ILE A 393 25.14 -2.06 13.63
C ILE A 393 25.62 -3.21 14.52
N HIS A 394 24.79 -3.60 15.49
CA HIS A 394 25.01 -4.74 16.35
C HIS A 394 24.52 -6.00 15.65
N VAL A 395 25.45 -6.93 15.38
CA VAL A 395 25.15 -8.20 14.70
C VAL A 395 25.06 -9.31 15.73
N TYR A 396 23.93 -10.00 15.74
CA TYR A 396 23.68 -11.14 16.62
C TYR A 396 23.43 -12.41 15.80
N LYS A 397 24.16 -13.46 16.13
CA LYS A 397 24.10 -14.78 15.52
C LYS A 397 23.50 -15.82 16.48
N PRO A 398 23.12 -17.02 16.00
CA PRO A 398 22.71 -18.14 16.84
C PRO A 398 23.77 -18.44 17.91
N LYS A 399 23.34 -18.69 19.15
CA LYS A 399 24.26 -18.86 20.28
C LYS A 399 25.30 -19.97 20.04
N GLY A 400 26.58 -19.58 20.05
CA GLY A 400 27.71 -20.48 19.86
C GLY A 400 27.94 -20.92 18.41
N CYS A 401 27.37 -20.22 17.43
CA CYS A 401 27.54 -20.52 16.00
C CYS A 401 28.06 -19.28 15.27
N GLU A 402 29.23 -19.40 14.63
CA GLU A 402 29.76 -18.33 13.78
C GLU A 402 29.50 -18.57 12.29
N THR A 403 29.34 -19.83 11.91
CA THR A 403 29.16 -20.30 10.54
C THR A 403 27.97 -21.26 10.42
N VAL A 404 27.48 -21.46 9.18
CA VAL A 404 26.48 -22.50 8.86
C VAL A 404 26.93 -23.87 9.36
N ALA A 405 28.22 -24.21 9.21
CA ALA A 405 28.76 -25.48 9.64
C ALA A 405 28.65 -25.68 11.17
N ASP A 406 28.84 -24.63 11.97
CA ASP A 406 28.67 -24.69 13.42
C ASP A 406 27.20 -24.96 13.78
N PHE A 407 26.28 -24.25 13.10
CA PHE A 407 24.85 -24.41 13.32
C PHE A 407 24.37 -25.80 12.94
N GLU A 408 24.75 -26.30 11.76
CA GLU A 408 24.35 -27.64 11.29
C GLU A 408 24.98 -28.76 12.11
N LYS A 409 26.20 -28.56 12.66
CA LYS A 409 26.81 -29.50 13.59
C LYS A 409 26.03 -29.60 14.91
N LYS A 410 25.50 -28.47 15.39
CA LYS A 410 24.76 -28.40 16.67
C LYS A 410 23.30 -28.85 16.53
N PHE A 411 22.63 -28.44 15.46
CA PHE A 411 21.18 -28.58 15.29
C PHE A 411 20.76 -29.55 14.18
N GLY A 412 21.70 -30.02 13.37
CA GLY A 412 21.44 -30.83 12.18
C GLY A 412 21.29 -29.98 10.91
N GLN A 413 21.58 -30.62 9.77
CA GLN A 413 21.42 -30.00 8.45
C GLN A 413 19.94 -29.76 8.14
N ARG A 414 19.66 -28.68 7.40
CA ARG A 414 18.31 -28.37 6.91
C ARG A 414 17.23 -28.37 7.99
N LEU A 415 17.55 -27.88 9.19
CA LEU A 415 16.60 -27.84 10.32
C LEU A 415 15.28 -27.14 9.99
N TRP A 416 15.29 -26.18 9.05
CA TRP A 416 14.08 -25.49 8.56
C TRP A 416 13.07 -26.41 7.86
N GLU A 417 13.48 -27.61 7.43
CA GLU A 417 12.62 -28.65 6.85
C GLU A 417 12.14 -29.68 7.86
N THR A 418 12.98 -30.00 8.84
CA THR A 418 12.70 -31.06 9.81
C THR A 418 11.99 -30.54 11.06
N ASN A 419 12.31 -29.32 11.51
CA ASN A 419 11.71 -28.70 12.68
C ASN A 419 11.74 -27.17 12.62
N GLU A 420 10.72 -26.59 11.99
CA GLU A 420 10.64 -25.14 11.78
C GLU A 420 10.54 -24.32 13.07
N ASP A 421 9.87 -24.83 14.11
CA ASP A 421 9.75 -24.12 15.39
C ASP A 421 11.11 -23.99 16.10
N VAL A 422 11.90 -25.08 16.11
CA VAL A 422 13.26 -25.06 16.67
C VAL A 422 14.20 -24.20 15.83
N TYR A 423 14.07 -24.25 14.50
CA TYR A 423 14.83 -23.39 13.59
C TYR A 423 14.55 -21.91 13.88
N ASP A 424 13.28 -21.49 13.85
CA ASP A 424 12.89 -20.09 14.09
C ASP A 424 13.35 -19.62 15.48
N PHE A 425 13.22 -20.47 16.51
CA PHE A 425 13.62 -20.10 17.86
C PHE A 425 15.15 -19.90 17.96
N SER A 426 15.92 -20.91 17.58
CA SER A 426 17.38 -20.92 17.73
C SER A 426 18.07 -19.85 16.88
N ILE A 427 17.51 -19.53 15.72
CA ILE A 427 18.18 -18.69 14.72
C ILE A 427 17.70 -17.23 14.72
N LYS A 428 16.49 -16.96 15.24
CA LYS A 428 15.90 -15.60 15.24
C LYS A 428 15.45 -15.16 16.62
N VAL A 429 14.68 -15.99 17.33
CA VAL A 429 14.04 -15.56 18.59
C VAL A 429 15.05 -15.46 19.73
N GLU A 430 15.90 -16.47 19.92
CA GLU A 430 16.95 -16.45 20.95
C GLU A 430 17.97 -15.32 20.69
N PRO A 431 18.54 -15.17 19.47
CA PRO A 431 19.51 -14.11 19.21
C PRO A 431 18.91 -12.72 19.40
N ALA A 432 17.66 -12.51 19.00
CA ALA A 432 16.96 -11.25 19.25
C ALA A 432 16.80 -10.97 20.74
N ARG A 433 16.36 -11.97 21.51
CA ARG A 433 16.13 -11.78 22.94
C ARG A 433 17.43 -11.47 23.67
N ARG A 434 18.50 -12.19 23.34
CA ARG A 434 19.84 -11.96 23.87
C ARG A 434 20.35 -10.57 23.50
N ALA A 435 20.19 -10.14 22.25
CA ALA A 435 20.52 -8.77 21.82
C ALA A 435 19.80 -7.72 22.68
N TYR A 436 18.51 -7.91 22.92
CA TYR A 436 17.73 -6.96 23.73
C TYR A 436 18.18 -6.90 25.19
N GLN A 437 18.63 -8.02 25.75
CA GLN A 437 19.14 -8.09 27.12
C GLN A 437 20.53 -7.45 27.23
N ASP A 438 21.47 -7.88 26.39
CA ASP A 438 22.87 -7.43 26.39
C ASP A 438 22.97 -5.91 26.17
N LEU A 439 22.14 -5.36 25.28
CA LEU A 439 22.14 -3.94 24.91
C LEU A 439 21.18 -3.08 25.77
N GLY A 440 20.46 -3.69 26.71
CA GLY A 440 19.50 -2.98 27.57
C GLY A 440 18.32 -2.37 26.83
N VAL A 441 17.91 -2.97 25.71
CA VAL A 441 16.88 -2.44 24.80
C VAL A 441 15.52 -2.40 25.49
N LYS A 442 14.83 -1.26 25.38
CA LYS A 442 13.47 -1.09 25.88
C LYS A 442 12.44 -0.96 24.76
N ALA A 443 12.89 -0.49 23.59
CA ALA A 443 12.06 -0.39 22.42
C ALA A 443 12.82 -0.64 21.13
N VAL A 444 12.13 -1.21 20.15
CA VAL A 444 12.65 -1.44 18.81
C VAL A 444 11.75 -0.82 17.76
N ILE A 445 12.35 -0.10 16.83
CA ILE A 445 11.72 0.30 15.57
C ILE A 445 11.70 -0.91 14.65
N THR A 446 10.56 -1.16 14.00
CA THR A 446 10.39 -2.26 13.04
C THR A 446 9.87 -1.76 11.70
N GLY A 447 10.15 -2.53 10.62
CA GLY A 447 9.66 -2.26 9.26
C GLY A 447 8.30 -2.90 8.95
N ARG A 448 7.42 -3.10 9.94
CA ARG A 448 6.10 -3.72 9.74
C ARG A 448 5.06 -2.70 9.27
N ARG A 449 4.20 -3.09 8.32
CA ARG A 449 3.11 -2.25 7.77
C ARG A 449 1.80 -3.03 7.65
N GLN A 450 0.66 -2.35 7.77
CA GLN A 450 -0.66 -2.95 7.62
C GLN A 450 -0.90 -3.51 6.22
N SER A 451 -0.37 -2.84 5.18
CA SER A 451 -0.52 -3.26 3.78
C SER A 451 0.14 -4.61 3.47
N GLN A 452 0.97 -5.13 4.38
CA GLN A 452 1.59 -6.45 4.25
C GLN A 452 0.61 -7.60 4.56
N GLY A 453 -0.58 -7.28 5.11
CA GLY A 453 -1.70 -8.20 5.27
C GLY A 453 -1.57 -9.20 6.43
N ALA A 454 -2.48 -10.18 6.46
CA ALA A 454 -2.59 -11.20 7.51
C ALA A 454 -2.58 -10.60 8.93
N ASP A 455 -1.73 -11.11 9.82
CA ASP A 455 -1.61 -10.67 11.22
C ASP A 455 -1.13 -9.21 11.35
N ARG A 456 -0.65 -8.59 10.26
CA ARG A 456 -0.23 -7.19 10.25
C ARG A 456 -1.37 -6.21 9.98
N ALA A 457 -2.53 -6.67 9.51
CA ALA A 457 -3.63 -5.78 9.11
C ALA A 457 -4.17 -4.90 10.25
N THR A 458 -3.99 -5.31 11.52
CA THR A 458 -4.47 -4.60 12.71
C THR A 458 -3.35 -3.90 13.50
N LEU A 459 -2.15 -3.79 12.92
CA LEU A 459 -0.97 -3.17 13.53
C LEU A 459 -1.26 -1.78 14.09
N GLN A 460 -0.73 -1.53 15.29
CA GLN A 460 -0.72 -0.21 15.91
C GLN A 460 0.65 0.47 15.71
N PRO A 461 0.72 1.82 15.78
CA PRO A 461 2.00 2.54 15.76
C PRO A 461 2.96 2.08 16.84
N LEU A 462 2.47 1.79 18.05
CA LEU A 462 3.25 1.30 19.18
C LEU A 462 2.58 0.08 19.81
N GLU A 463 3.32 -1.02 19.93
CA GLU A 463 2.85 -2.26 20.56
C GLU A 463 3.78 -2.62 21.73
N ALA A 464 3.26 -3.27 22.76
CA ALA A 464 4.06 -3.88 23.81
C ALA A 464 3.95 -5.41 23.67
N ASP A 465 5.08 -6.12 23.68
CA ASP A 465 5.05 -7.58 23.75
C ASP A 465 4.99 -8.09 25.19
N GLU A 466 4.84 -9.40 25.34
CA GLU A 466 4.65 -10.04 26.64
C GLU A 466 5.90 -9.97 27.53
N THR A 467 7.04 -9.58 26.96
CA THR A 467 8.28 -9.35 27.70
C THR A 467 8.43 -7.90 28.18
N GLY A 468 7.49 -7.02 27.81
CA GLY A 468 7.52 -5.60 28.09
C GLY A 468 8.34 -4.77 27.09
N LEU A 469 8.84 -5.38 26.01
CA LEU A 469 9.55 -4.67 24.95
C LEU A 469 8.53 -3.91 24.09
N LEU A 470 8.81 -2.62 23.86
CA LEU A 470 8.01 -1.81 22.95
C LEU A 470 8.44 -2.01 21.49
N LYS A 471 7.48 -2.10 20.59
CA LYS A 471 7.67 -2.25 19.14
C LYS A 471 7.02 -1.05 18.44
N LEU A 472 7.85 -0.15 17.92
CA LEU A 472 7.40 1.01 17.16
C LEU A 472 7.33 0.65 15.67
N ASN A 473 6.20 0.92 15.04
CA ASN A 473 5.92 0.70 13.62
C ASN A 473 5.66 2.05 12.95
N PRO A 474 6.68 2.90 12.69
CA PRO A 474 6.47 4.28 12.24
C PRO A 474 5.82 4.37 10.85
N LEU A 475 6.03 3.36 10.01
CA LEU A 475 5.46 3.24 8.67
C LEU A 475 4.21 2.34 8.62
N PHE A 476 3.51 2.15 9.75
CA PHE A 476 2.42 1.18 9.85
C PHE A 476 1.31 1.37 8.80
N GLU A 477 0.99 2.61 8.43
CA GLU A 477 -0.04 2.95 7.43
C GLU A 477 0.49 3.11 5.99
N TRP A 478 1.81 3.02 5.76
CA TRP A 478 2.37 3.16 4.42
C TRP A 478 2.10 1.94 3.54
N THR A 479 1.72 2.21 2.29
CA THR A 479 1.59 1.18 1.25
C THR A 479 2.96 0.85 0.64
N PHE A 480 3.07 -0.31 -0.02
CA PHE A 480 4.32 -0.69 -0.68
C PHE A 480 4.77 0.31 -1.77
N PRO A 481 3.88 0.82 -2.66
CA PRO A 481 4.28 1.82 -3.66
C PRO A 481 4.85 3.10 -3.05
N PHE A 482 4.37 3.52 -1.88
CA PHE A 482 4.88 4.72 -1.23
C PHE A 482 6.27 4.49 -0.61
N VAL A 483 6.52 3.28 -0.09
CA VAL A 483 7.87 2.86 0.34
C VAL A 483 8.83 2.83 -0.86
N GLU A 484 8.42 2.25 -2.00
CA GLU A 484 9.24 2.20 -3.21
C GLU A 484 9.54 3.60 -3.76
N TRP A 485 8.52 4.46 -3.81
CA TRP A 485 8.69 5.86 -4.20
C TRP A 485 9.72 6.56 -3.32
N TYR A 486 9.63 6.43 -2.00
CA TYR A 486 10.59 7.07 -1.10
C TYR A 486 12.02 6.55 -1.33
N VAL A 487 12.18 5.23 -1.47
CA VAL A 487 13.47 4.60 -1.72
C VAL A 487 14.11 5.14 -3.00
N ALA A 488 13.32 5.28 -4.07
CA ALA A 488 13.78 5.84 -5.34
C ALA A 488 14.10 7.34 -5.23
N GLU A 489 13.19 8.13 -4.68
CA GLU A 489 13.31 9.59 -4.57
C GLU A 489 14.53 10.03 -3.74
N TYR A 490 14.86 9.28 -2.68
CA TYR A 490 15.95 9.61 -1.78
C TYR A 490 17.21 8.76 -1.99
N ASN A 491 17.26 7.94 -3.05
CA ASN A 491 18.38 7.05 -3.36
C ASN A 491 18.82 6.22 -2.14
N VAL A 492 17.83 5.65 -1.43
CA VAL A 492 18.08 4.79 -0.26
C VAL A 492 18.71 3.49 -0.75
N PRO A 493 19.85 3.03 -0.18
CA PRO A 493 20.43 1.74 -0.52
C PRO A 493 19.40 0.63 -0.33
N LYS A 494 19.26 -0.24 -1.34
CA LYS A 494 18.29 -1.34 -1.34
C LYS A 494 18.97 -2.64 -1.77
N ASN A 495 18.37 -3.77 -1.39
CA ASN A 495 18.89 -5.08 -1.75
C ASN A 495 18.80 -5.29 -3.27
N LYS A 496 19.90 -5.70 -3.91
CA LYS A 496 19.96 -5.95 -5.37
C LYS A 496 18.96 -7.02 -5.83
N LEU A 497 18.54 -7.92 -4.94
CA LEU A 497 17.53 -8.94 -5.22
C LEU A 497 16.14 -8.35 -5.53
N LEU A 498 15.85 -7.13 -5.06
CA LEU A 498 14.58 -6.46 -5.39
C LEU A 498 14.42 -6.26 -6.90
N ASP A 499 15.50 -5.87 -7.58
CA ASP A 499 15.51 -5.70 -9.04
C ASP A 499 15.43 -7.04 -9.80
N GLN A 500 15.60 -8.16 -9.10
CA GLN A 500 15.48 -9.51 -9.65
C GLN A 500 14.10 -10.16 -9.39
N GLY A 501 13.15 -9.41 -8.82
CA GLY A 501 11.77 -9.86 -8.55
C GLY A 501 11.50 -10.32 -7.11
N TYR A 502 12.43 -10.11 -6.18
CA TYR A 502 12.21 -10.39 -4.75
C TYR A 502 11.60 -9.19 -4.02
N ARG A 503 10.29 -9.22 -3.71
CA ARG A 503 9.64 -8.13 -2.96
C ARG A 503 9.83 -8.20 -1.43
N SER A 504 10.18 -9.37 -0.90
CA SER A 504 10.47 -9.57 0.52
C SER A 504 11.59 -10.59 0.68
N VAL A 505 12.71 -10.17 1.28
CA VAL A 505 13.94 -10.96 1.40
C VAL A 505 14.14 -11.41 2.85
N GLY A 506 14.55 -12.67 3.04
CA GLY A 506 15.06 -13.20 4.30
C GLY A 506 16.00 -14.37 3.99
N ASP A 507 15.94 -15.47 4.76
CA ASP A 507 16.81 -16.63 4.50
C ASP A 507 16.63 -17.21 3.08
N TRP A 508 17.72 -17.63 2.44
CA TRP A 508 17.74 -18.03 1.03
C TRP A 508 16.83 -19.23 0.72
N HIS A 509 16.72 -20.18 1.65
CA HIS A 509 15.90 -21.39 1.48
C HIS A 509 14.38 -21.15 1.66
N SER A 510 13.99 -19.98 2.18
CA SER A 510 12.59 -19.64 2.51
C SER A 510 12.13 -18.36 1.81
N THR A 511 12.84 -17.93 0.76
CA THR A 511 12.54 -16.72 -0.01
C THR A 511 12.43 -17.06 -1.49
N SER A 512 11.29 -16.73 -2.09
CA SER A 512 11.03 -16.89 -3.52
C SER A 512 10.66 -15.56 -4.17
N LYS A 513 10.86 -15.49 -5.49
CA LYS A 513 10.33 -14.39 -6.32
C LYS A 513 8.80 -14.40 -6.29
N VAL A 514 8.20 -13.24 -6.48
CA VAL A 514 6.74 -13.09 -6.55
C VAL A 514 6.29 -12.68 -7.95
N GLY A 515 5.15 -13.21 -8.37
CA GLY A 515 4.54 -12.82 -9.65
C GLY A 515 3.84 -11.46 -9.59
N GLU A 516 3.53 -10.89 -10.76
CA GLU A 516 2.70 -9.68 -10.85
C GLU A 516 1.34 -9.87 -10.17
N GLY A 517 0.88 -8.84 -9.47
CA GLY A 517 -0.37 -8.87 -8.69
C GLY A 517 -0.34 -9.70 -7.39
N GLN A 518 0.74 -10.43 -7.11
CA GLN A 518 0.89 -11.14 -5.83
C GLN A 518 1.26 -10.17 -4.69
N SER A 519 0.87 -10.52 -3.48
CA SER A 519 1.18 -9.71 -2.29
C SER A 519 2.69 -9.60 -2.06
N GLU A 520 3.13 -8.50 -1.46
CA GLU A 520 4.55 -8.22 -1.16
C GLU A 520 5.28 -9.39 -0.48
N ARG A 521 4.56 -10.13 0.37
CA ARG A 521 5.09 -11.25 1.14
C ARG A 521 4.74 -12.63 0.57
N ALA A 522 4.14 -12.71 -0.61
CA ALA A 522 3.74 -14.00 -1.21
C ALA A 522 4.91 -14.97 -1.43
N GLY A 523 6.13 -14.44 -1.60
CA GLY A 523 7.36 -15.21 -1.77
C GLY A 523 7.94 -15.74 -0.46
N ARG A 524 7.37 -15.34 0.68
CA ARG A 524 7.76 -15.84 2.01
C ARG A 524 6.85 -17.01 2.36
N TRP A 525 7.45 -18.16 2.68
CA TRP A 525 6.73 -19.36 3.10
C TRP A 525 5.71 -19.90 2.08
N ALA A 526 6.02 -19.76 0.78
CA ALA A 526 5.18 -20.30 -0.29
C ALA A 526 4.86 -21.80 -0.05
N GLY A 527 3.57 -22.13 0.08
CA GLY A 527 3.11 -23.48 0.38
C GLY A 527 3.02 -23.87 1.86
N LYS A 528 3.25 -22.94 2.80
CA LYS A 528 3.10 -23.16 4.25
C LYS A 528 1.95 -22.34 4.84
N GLU A 529 1.40 -22.77 5.98
CA GLU A 529 0.35 -22.03 6.73
C GLU A 529 0.88 -20.79 7.49
N LYS A 530 2.18 -20.50 7.37
CA LYS A 530 2.86 -19.46 8.15
C LYS A 530 2.65 -18.08 7.55
N THR A 531 2.03 -17.21 8.33
CA THR A 531 1.76 -15.80 7.99
C THR A 531 2.81 -14.84 8.54
N GLU A 532 3.41 -15.19 9.68
CA GLU A 532 4.36 -14.34 10.41
C GLU A 532 5.64 -15.04 10.85
N CYS A 533 6.69 -14.23 10.97
CA CYS A 533 7.99 -14.65 11.50
C CYS A 533 7.92 -14.91 13.02
N GLY A 534 8.63 -15.92 13.52
CA GLY A 534 8.74 -16.21 14.96
C GLY A 534 9.16 -15.01 15.82
N LEU A 535 9.92 -14.05 15.25
CA LEU A 535 10.35 -12.81 15.91
C LEU A 535 9.18 -11.92 16.38
N HIS A 536 8.01 -12.04 15.76
CA HIS A 536 6.83 -11.24 16.08
C HIS A 536 5.73 -12.07 16.77
N ARG A 537 6.03 -13.31 17.15
CA ARG A 537 5.15 -14.17 17.95
C ARG A 537 5.50 -14.03 19.43
N ASN A 538 4.62 -14.55 20.28
CA ASN A 538 4.80 -14.58 21.72
C ASN A 538 6.07 -15.38 22.07
N TYR A 539 7.04 -14.71 22.71
CA TYR A 539 8.35 -15.28 23.03
C TYR A 539 8.26 -16.56 23.87
N PHE A 540 7.48 -16.52 24.96
CA PHE A 540 7.35 -17.65 25.88
C PHE A 540 6.72 -18.87 25.19
N SER A 541 5.75 -18.64 24.29
CA SER A 541 5.15 -19.73 23.52
C SER A 541 6.13 -20.37 22.54
N MET A 542 7.01 -19.59 21.91
CA MET A 542 8.04 -20.09 20.99
C MET A 542 9.11 -20.88 21.76
N GLN A 543 9.52 -20.38 22.93
CA GLN A 543 10.43 -21.06 23.82
C GLN A 543 9.89 -22.42 24.26
N GLU A 544 8.65 -22.47 24.75
CA GLU A 544 8.02 -23.71 25.22
C GLU A 544 7.90 -24.75 24.08
N ARG A 545 7.54 -24.32 22.87
CA ARG A 545 7.47 -25.22 21.70
C ARG A 545 8.83 -25.77 21.32
N ALA A 546 9.86 -24.93 21.30
CA ALA A 546 11.22 -25.36 21.00
C ALA A 546 11.76 -26.33 22.08
N GLU A 547 11.50 -26.05 23.36
CA GLU A 547 11.87 -26.93 24.48
C GLU A 547 11.18 -28.30 24.39
N LYS A 548 9.88 -28.33 24.09
CA LYS A 548 9.13 -29.59 23.88
C LYS A 548 9.66 -30.39 22.70
N ALA A 549 9.98 -29.70 21.60
CA ALA A 549 10.46 -30.33 20.37
C ALA A 549 11.83 -31.02 20.53
N VAL A 550 12.69 -30.52 21.42
CA VAL A 550 14.05 -31.07 21.66
C VAL A 550 14.10 -31.96 22.91
N GLY A 551 12.94 -32.32 23.49
CA GLY A 551 12.87 -33.27 24.60
C GLY A 551 13.27 -32.70 25.97
N GLY A 552 12.99 -31.42 26.24
CA GLY A 552 12.91 -30.77 27.57
C GLY A 552 14.20 -30.64 28.40
N PHE A 553 15.10 -31.62 28.36
CA PHE A 553 16.27 -31.70 29.24
C PHE A 553 17.59 -31.28 28.55
N VAL A 554 17.67 -31.37 27.22
CA VAL A 554 18.87 -30.99 26.44
C VAL A 554 18.85 -29.49 26.06
N PHE A 555 17.68 -28.94 25.75
CA PHE A 555 17.53 -27.56 25.29
C PHE A 555 17.89 -26.50 26.36
N SER A 556 17.50 -26.74 27.62
CA SER A 556 17.76 -25.81 28.72
C SER A 556 19.22 -25.68 29.14
N ARG A 557 20.08 -26.66 28.80
CA ARG A 557 21.48 -26.65 29.25
C ARG A 557 22.45 -25.99 28.27
N GLU A 558 22.10 -25.92 26.98
CA GLU A 558 22.98 -25.40 25.92
C GLU A 558 22.56 -24.05 25.32
N LEU A 559 21.32 -23.59 25.56
CA LEU A 559 20.80 -22.31 25.05
C LEU A 559 20.45 -21.32 26.17
N LEU A 560 19.95 -21.79 27.32
CA LEU A 560 19.50 -20.93 28.43
C LEU A 560 20.57 -20.65 29.52
N CYS A 561 21.71 -21.36 29.51
CA CYS A 561 22.88 -21.05 30.35
C CYS A 561 23.88 -20.18 29.59
#